data_AF-T0SEF8-F1
#
_entry.id   AF-T0SEF8-F1
#
_cell.length_a   1.000
_cell.length_b   1.000
_cell.length_c   1.000
_cell.angle_alpha   90.00
_cell.angle_beta   90.00
_cell.angle_gamma   90.00
#
_symmetry.space_group_name_H-M   'P 1'
#
loop_
_entity.id
_entity.type
_entity.pdbx_description
1 polymer ?
#
loop_
_entity_poly.entity_id
_entity_poly.type
_entity_poly.pdbx_seq_one_letter_code
_entity_poly.pdbx_strand_id
1 'polypeptide(L)'
;MMNKIFKKNDPEKVVNPLAKIFYDLESSEASPFNLALASYDAIKQDAGSSHDFFNFLIEDSMFTSLYATFYEQLLIGINQNPLFALKLIEKFSEQTEERERIIASQAQDHFNFIENYGMCDGCASCENHTDVASLISHYQKGDIDFFTELYLGMQTIQFTMESLVYDILPSDPTLASHLTHKNILNWRQIMYKYSQVRISEL
;
A
#
# COMPACT_ATOMS: atom_id res chain seq x y z
N MET A 1 8.02 50.59 19.58
CA MET A 1 6.67 50.09 19.23
C MET A 1 6.74 49.44 17.85
N MET A 2 7.00 48.13 17.78
CA MET A 2 6.93 47.36 16.55
C MET A 2 6.20 46.06 16.87
N ASN A 3 4.88 46.14 16.82
CA ASN A 3 4.01 44.99 16.72
C ASN A 3 3.16 45.27 15.49
N LYS A 4 3.37 44.51 14.41
CA LYS A 4 2.32 44.05 13.52
C LYS A 4 2.89 43.18 12.39
N ILE A 5 2.43 41.93 12.42
CA ILE A 5 1.91 41.19 11.27
C ILE A 5 2.97 40.67 10.29
N PHE A 6 3.46 39.47 10.56
CA PHE A 6 3.44 38.38 9.58
C PHE A 6 3.08 37.08 10.31
N LYS A 7 1.79 36.94 10.67
CA LYS A 7 1.18 35.61 10.75
C LYS A 7 1.12 35.12 9.31
N LYS A 8 2.11 34.33 8.88
CA LYS A 8 1.94 33.48 7.70
C LYS A 8 0.77 32.57 8.03
N ASN A 9 -0.28 32.67 7.22
CA ASN A 9 -1.35 31.70 7.17
C ASN A 9 -0.70 30.34 6.89
N ASP A 10 -0.56 29.50 7.92
CA ASP A 10 -0.54 28.07 7.69
C ASP A 10 -1.89 27.76 7.03
N PRO A 11 -1.94 27.27 5.78
CA PRO A 11 -3.20 26.77 5.27
C PRO A 11 -3.64 25.69 6.25
N GLU A 12 -4.86 25.80 6.78
CA GLU A 12 -5.46 24.80 7.66
C GLU A 12 -5.00 23.42 7.19
N LYS A 13 -4.21 22.71 8.02
CA LYS A 13 -3.83 21.33 7.73
C LYS A 13 -5.13 20.61 7.50
N VAL A 14 -5.47 20.33 6.24
CA VAL A 14 -6.63 19.53 5.90
C VAL A 14 -6.35 18.17 6.49
N VAL A 15 -6.88 17.93 7.69
CA VAL A 15 -6.72 16.67 8.41
C VAL A 15 -7.48 15.65 7.60
N ASN A 16 -6.75 14.70 7.01
CA ASN A 16 -7.35 13.62 6.26
C ASN A 16 -8.20 12.78 7.22
N PRO A 17 -9.53 12.67 7.01
CA PRO A 17 -10.41 11.93 7.91
C PRO A 17 -10.01 10.46 8.06
N LEU A 18 -9.38 9.87 7.04
CA LEU A 18 -8.91 8.49 7.06
C LEU A 18 -7.70 8.30 7.97
N ALA A 19 -6.93 9.36 8.27
CA ALA A 19 -5.76 9.26 9.14
C ALA A 19 -6.13 8.78 10.55
N LYS A 20 -7.29 9.20 11.07
CA LYS A 20 -7.79 8.76 12.37
C LYS A 20 -8.00 7.24 12.40
N ILE A 21 -8.53 6.67 11.31
CA ILE A 21 -8.76 5.22 11.19
C ILE A 21 -7.45 4.45 11.39
N PHE A 22 -6.40 4.87 10.68
CA PHE A 22 -5.10 4.24 10.79
C PHE A 22 -4.54 4.31 12.23
N TYR A 23 -4.56 5.49 12.86
CA TYR A 23 -4.08 5.63 14.22
C TYR A 23 -4.92 4.90 15.27
N ASP A 24 -6.23 4.77 15.05
CA ASP A 24 -7.10 3.96 15.91
C ASP A 24 -6.70 2.47 15.81
N LEU A 25 -6.41 1.96 14.60
CA LEU A 25 -5.92 0.58 14.38
C LEU A 25 -4.55 0.34 15.04
N GLU A 26 -3.65 1.32 15.00
CA GLU A 26 -2.32 1.25 15.62
C GLU A 26 -2.34 1.12 17.14
N SER A 27 -3.47 1.42 17.80
CA SER A 27 -3.62 1.22 19.24
C SER A 27 -3.86 -0.25 19.64
N SER A 28 -4.08 -1.13 18.67
CA SER A 28 -4.37 -2.55 18.89
C SER A 28 -3.13 -3.44 18.79
N GLU A 29 -3.17 -4.61 19.43
CA GLU A 29 -2.09 -5.61 19.31
C GLU A 29 -1.95 -6.12 17.86
N ALA A 30 -3.08 -6.25 17.16
CA ALA A 30 -3.16 -6.61 15.75
C ALA A 30 -3.08 -5.37 14.82
N SER A 31 -2.27 -4.38 15.19
CA SER A 31 -2.07 -3.20 14.35
C SER A 31 -1.52 -3.59 12.96
N PRO A 32 -1.90 -2.85 11.89
CA PRO A 32 -1.40 -3.12 10.54
C PRO A 32 0.12 -3.18 10.44
N PHE A 33 0.85 -2.34 11.18
CA PHE A 33 2.31 -2.41 11.19
C PHE A 33 2.84 -3.67 11.90
N ASN A 34 2.24 -4.11 13.01
CA ASN A 34 2.64 -5.36 13.67
C ASN A 34 2.35 -6.58 12.80
N LEU A 35 1.24 -6.57 12.06
CA LEU A 35 0.93 -7.62 11.07
C LEU A 35 1.98 -7.65 9.96
N ALA A 36 2.39 -6.47 9.45
CA ALA A 36 3.47 -6.37 8.47
C ALA A 36 4.81 -6.93 9.00
N LEU A 37 5.16 -6.66 10.27
CA LEU A 37 6.34 -7.24 10.90
C LEU A 37 6.24 -8.77 11.03
N ALA A 38 5.08 -9.29 11.43
CA ALA A 38 4.87 -10.73 11.52
C ALA A 38 5.00 -11.42 10.16
N SER A 39 4.44 -10.82 9.10
CA SER A 39 4.60 -11.29 7.72
C SER A 39 6.06 -11.24 7.26
N TYR A 40 6.77 -10.17 7.58
CA TYR A 40 8.21 -10.04 7.29
C TYR A 40 9.04 -11.14 7.97
N ASP A 41 8.79 -11.40 9.25
CA ASP A 41 9.49 -12.45 9.99
C ASP A 41 9.17 -13.84 9.44
N ALA A 42 7.95 -14.08 8.95
CA ALA A 42 7.56 -15.33 8.30
C ALA A 42 8.34 -15.55 6.99
N ILE A 43 8.33 -14.59 6.06
CA ILE A 43 9.05 -14.75 4.78
C ILE A 43 10.58 -14.87 5.00
N LYS A 44 11.11 -14.24 6.04
CA LYS A 44 12.53 -14.35 6.41
C LYS A 44 12.88 -15.75 6.93
N GLN A 45 11.97 -16.38 7.67
CA GLN A 45 12.14 -17.75 8.16
C GLN A 45 11.97 -18.78 7.05
N ASP A 46 11.06 -18.52 6.11
CA ASP A 46 10.79 -19.42 4.98
C ASP A 46 11.86 -19.32 3.89
N ALA A 47 12.57 -18.20 3.79
CA ALA A 47 13.67 -18.03 2.84
C ALA A 47 14.84 -18.97 3.14
N GLY A 48 15.13 -19.86 2.19
CA GLY A 48 16.27 -20.78 2.27
C GLY A 48 17.64 -20.11 2.14
N SER A 49 17.68 -18.90 1.61
CA SER A 49 18.89 -18.10 1.43
C SER A 49 18.61 -16.60 1.46
N SER A 50 19.65 -15.79 1.63
CA SER A 50 19.52 -14.32 1.54
C SER A 50 19.10 -13.85 0.15
N HIS A 51 19.40 -14.61 -0.90
CA HIS A 51 18.96 -14.31 -2.25
C HIS A 51 17.46 -14.55 -2.42
N ASP A 52 16.96 -15.67 -1.92
CA ASP A 52 15.52 -15.97 -1.97
C ASP A 52 14.74 -14.95 -1.15
N PHE A 53 15.25 -14.59 0.03
CA PHE A 53 14.66 -13.54 0.85
C PHE A 53 14.59 -12.19 0.12
N PHE A 54 15.66 -11.81 -0.57
CA PHE A 54 15.70 -10.58 -1.36
C PHE A 54 14.64 -10.60 -2.47
N ASN A 55 14.51 -11.71 -3.19
CA ASN A 55 13.49 -11.86 -4.24
C ASN A 55 12.07 -11.82 -3.66
N PHE A 56 11.81 -12.48 -2.54
CA PHE A 56 10.52 -12.43 -1.85
C PHE A 56 10.14 -11.00 -1.46
N LEU A 57 11.07 -10.21 -0.90
CA LEU A 57 10.79 -8.81 -0.56
C LEU A 57 10.33 -7.99 -1.79
N ILE A 58 10.93 -8.24 -2.95
CA ILE A 58 10.64 -7.50 -4.18
C ILE A 58 9.30 -7.95 -4.76
N GLU A 59 9.11 -9.26 -4.95
CA GLU A 59 7.89 -9.85 -5.51
C GLU A 59 6.66 -9.50 -4.67
N ASP A 60 6.73 -9.69 -3.36
CA ASP A 60 5.62 -9.39 -2.46
C ASP A 60 5.33 -7.89 -2.39
N SER A 61 6.36 -7.04 -2.44
CA SER A 61 6.16 -5.58 -2.52
C SER A 61 5.35 -5.19 -3.76
N MET A 62 5.63 -5.81 -4.91
CA MET A 62 4.88 -5.58 -6.15
C MET A 62 3.45 -6.11 -6.04
N PHE A 63 3.32 -7.36 -5.59
CA PHE A 63 2.03 -8.02 -5.42
C PHE A 63 1.11 -7.19 -4.52
N THR A 64 1.60 -6.79 -3.35
CA THR A 64 0.87 -5.96 -2.40
C THR A 64 0.55 -4.57 -2.94
N SER A 65 1.48 -3.93 -3.67
CA SER A 65 1.24 -2.62 -4.30
C SER A 65 0.11 -2.65 -5.34
N LEU A 66 0.08 -3.71 -6.14
CA LEU A 66 -0.98 -3.97 -7.11
C LEU A 66 -2.31 -4.25 -6.39
N TYR A 67 -2.30 -5.05 -5.32
CA TYR A 67 -3.49 -5.30 -4.51
C TYR A 67 -4.06 -3.99 -3.91
N ALA A 68 -3.21 -3.11 -3.40
CA ALA A 68 -3.61 -1.79 -2.91
C ALA A 68 -4.29 -0.93 -3.99
N THR A 69 -3.91 -1.11 -5.27
CA THR A 69 -4.55 -0.44 -6.39
C THR A 69 -5.99 -0.93 -6.61
N PHE A 70 -6.23 -2.23 -6.45
CA PHE A 70 -7.59 -2.78 -6.50
C PHE A 70 -8.44 -2.30 -5.32
N TYR A 71 -7.88 -2.20 -4.12
CA TYR A 71 -8.58 -1.58 -2.98
C TYR A 71 -8.93 -0.13 -3.26
N GLU A 72 -7.99 0.65 -3.79
CA GLU A 72 -8.24 2.05 -4.16
C GLU A 72 -9.41 2.15 -5.15
N GLN A 73 -9.44 1.33 -6.20
CA GLN A 73 -10.56 1.28 -7.16
C GLN A 73 -11.89 0.96 -6.49
N LEU A 74 -11.93 -0.02 -5.57
CA LEU A 74 -13.12 -0.34 -4.79
C LEU A 74 -13.58 0.86 -3.96
N LEU A 75 -12.66 1.48 -3.20
CA LEU A 75 -12.96 2.60 -2.31
C LEU A 75 -13.50 3.81 -3.09
N ILE A 76 -12.95 4.10 -4.26
CA ILE A 76 -13.46 5.14 -5.17
C ILE A 76 -14.84 4.76 -5.71
N GLY A 77 -15.05 3.50 -6.09
CA GLY A 77 -16.36 3.02 -6.52
C GLY A 77 -17.43 3.19 -5.45
N ILE A 78 -17.08 2.93 -4.18
CA ILE A 78 -17.91 3.17 -3.00
C ILE A 78 -18.19 4.67 -2.82
N ASN A 79 -17.18 5.54 -2.95
CA ASN A 79 -17.37 6.99 -2.90
C ASN A 79 -18.40 7.49 -3.91
N GLN A 80 -18.33 6.97 -5.13
CA GLN A 80 -19.22 7.35 -6.23
C GLN A 80 -20.63 6.77 -6.06
N ASN A 81 -20.76 5.62 -5.39
CA ASN A 81 -22.00 4.86 -5.27
C ASN A 81 -22.24 4.36 -3.82
N PRO A 82 -22.34 5.25 -2.82
CA PRO A 82 -22.34 4.87 -1.40
C PRO A 82 -23.51 3.96 -1.00
N LEU A 83 -24.66 4.08 -1.67
CA LEU A 83 -25.83 3.22 -1.43
C LEU A 83 -25.59 1.74 -1.79
N PHE A 84 -24.58 1.46 -2.62
CA PHE A 84 -24.22 0.12 -3.06
C PHE A 84 -22.94 -0.40 -2.40
N ALA A 85 -22.42 0.27 -1.36
CA ALA A 85 -21.14 -0.05 -0.76
C ALA A 85 -20.99 -1.54 -0.39
N LEU A 86 -21.94 -2.09 0.37
CA LEU A 86 -21.90 -3.50 0.78
C LEU A 86 -21.92 -4.47 -0.41
N LYS A 87 -22.71 -4.17 -1.44
CA LYS A 87 -22.77 -4.97 -2.66
C LYS A 87 -21.47 -4.91 -3.46
N LEU A 88 -20.81 -3.75 -3.48
CA LEU A 88 -19.50 -3.59 -4.12
C LEU A 88 -18.43 -4.39 -3.37
N ILE A 89 -18.45 -4.37 -2.03
CA ILE A 89 -17.54 -5.16 -1.19
C ILE A 89 -17.78 -6.66 -1.40
N GLU A 90 -19.03 -7.12 -1.36
CA GLU A 90 -19.39 -8.53 -1.61
C GLU A 90 -18.88 -9.01 -2.97
N LYS A 91 -19.17 -8.24 -4.04
CA LYS A 91 -18.67 -8.56 -5.38
C LYS A 91 -17.14 -8.55 -5.45
N PHE A 92 -16.49 -7.62 -4.75
CA PHE A 92 -15.04 -7.59 -4.68
C PHE A 92 -14.49 -8.86 -4.01
N SER A 93 -15.11 -9.34 -2.94
CA SER A 93 -14.75 -10.60 -2.28
C SER A 93 -14.95 -11.83 -3.18
N GLU A 94 -16.04 -11.87 -3.95
CA GLU A 94 -16.32 -12.98 -4.90
C GLU A 94 -15.27 -13.08 -6.02
N GLN A 95 -14.64 -11.97 -6.38
CA GLN A 95 -13.68 -11.89 -7.48
C GLN A 95 -12.21 -12.09 -7.03
N THR A 96 -11.99 -12.65 -5.85
CA THR A 96 -10.65 -12.76 -5.26
C THR A 96 -9.70 -13.60 -6.11
N GLU A 97 -10.09 -14.81 -6.54
CA GLU A 97 -9.20 -15.68 -7.33
C GLU A 97 -8.77 -15.04 -8.66
N GLU A 98 -9.72 -14.42 -9.36
CA GLU A 98 -9.41 -13.76 -10.64
C GLU A 98 -8.53 -12.52 -10.42
N ARG A 99 -8.79 -11.74 -9.38
CA ARG A 99 -7.95 -10.60 -9.01
C ARG A 99 -6.53 -11.03 -8.68
N GLU A 100 -6.35 -12.08 -7.88
CA GLU A 100 -5.03 -12.63 -7.53
C GLU A 100 -4.29 -13.14 -8.76
N ARG A 101 -4.97 -13.79 -9.70
CA ARG A 101 -4.37 -14.22 -10.97
C ARG A 101 -3.85 -13.02 -11.78
N ILE A 102 -4.64 -11.95 -11.88
CA ILE A 102 -4.24 -10.73 -12.58
C ILE A 102 -3.03 -10.09 -11.88
N ILE A 103 -3.08 -9.96 -10.56
CA ILE A 103 -1.99 -9.38 -9.76
C ILE A 103 -0.72 -10.21 -9.91
N ALA A 104 -0.79 -11.53 -9.78
CA ALA A 104 0.37 -12.42 -9.92
C ALA A 104 1.02 -12.28 -11.31
N SER A 105 0.21 -12.22 -12.38
CA SER A 105 0.73 -12.01 -13.73
C SER A 105 1.44 -10.66 -13.88
N GLN A 106 0.86 -9.58 -13.35
CA GLN A 106 1.45 -8.24 -13.44
C GLN A 106 2.70 -8.10 -12.55
N ALA A 107 2.69 -8.68 -11.35
CA ALA A 107 3.84 -8.73 -10.47
C ALA A 107 5.02 -9.46 -11.13
N GLN A 108 4.75 -10.61 -11.77
CA GLN A 108 5.78 -11.34 -12.52
C GLN A 108 6.32 -10.53 -13.70
N ASP A 109 5.47 -9.87 -14.48
CA ASP A 109 5.90 -9.00 -15.58
C ASP A 109 6.83 -7.88 -15.09
N HIS A 110 6.46 -7.22 -13.98
CA HIS A 110 7.26 -6.16 -13.36
C HIS A 110 8.58 -6.67 -12.77
N PHE A 111 8.56 -7.82 -12.13
CA PHE A 111 9.76 -8.45 -11.58
C PHE A 111 10.73 -8.80 -12.71
N ASN A 112 10.24 -9.45 -13.78
CA ASN A 112 11.03 -9.78 -14.96
C ASN A 112 11.65 -8.53 -15.60
N PHE A 113 10.89 -7.43 -15.69
CA PHE A 113 11.40 -6.16 -16.20
C PHE A 113 12.56 -5.62 -15.35
N ILE A 114 12.48 -5.74 -14.03
CA ILE A 114 13.54 -5.31 -13.12
C ILE A 114 14.77 -6.21 -13.20
N GLU A 115 14.57 -7.52 -13.19
CA GLU A 115 15.63 -8.52 -13.32
C GLU A 115 16.40 -8.33 -14.64
N ASN A 116 15.69 -7.98 -15.72
CA ASN A 116 16.27 -7.68 -17.03
C ASN A 116 16.73 -6.23 -17.20
N TYR A 117 16.96 -5.49 -16.10
CA TYR A 117 17.51 -4.13 -16.10
C TYR A 117 16.73 -3.13 -16.94
N GLY A 118 15.41 -3.27 -16.96
CA GLY A 118 14.52 -2.40 -17.71
C GLY A 118 14.34 -2.79 -19.18
N MET A 119 14.79 -3.99 -19.58
CA MET A 119 14.52 -4.54 -20.90
C MET A 119 13.24 -5.37 -20.87
N CYS A 120 12.35 -5.18 -21.85
CA CYS A 120 11.13 -5.97 -22.01
C CYS A 120 10.89 -6.27 -23.48
N ASP A 121 10.66 -7.55 -23.80
CA ASP A 121 10.38 -8.04 -25.16
C ASP A 121 8.89 -7.91 -25.56
N GLY A 122 8.08 -7.24 -24.73
CA GLY A 122 6.63 -7.09 -24.88
C GLY A 122 5.85 -8.01 -23.94
N CYS A 123 5.24 -7.41 -22.91
CA CYS A 123 4.31 -8.08 -21.99
C CYS A 123 2.99 -7.30 -21.89
N ALA A 124 2.02 -7.85 -21.16
CA ALA A 124 0.73 -7.19 -20.94
C ALA A 124 0.84 -5.92 -20.09
N SER A 125 1.95 -5.74 -19.37
CA SER A 125 2.17 -4.68 -18.40
C SER A 125 3.16 -3.59 -18.87
N CYS A 126 3.56 -3.60 -20.15
CA CYS A 126 4.57 -2.69 -20.71
C CYS A 126 4.33 -1.20 -20.40
N GLU A 127 3.08 -0.75 -20.49
CA GLU A 127 2.71 0.65 -20.27
C GLU A 127 2.94 1.10 -18.82
N ASN A 128 2.98 0.16 -17.87
CA ASN A 128 3.12 0.42 -16.44
C ASN A 128 4.55 0.19 -15.93
N HIS A 129 5.50 -0.18 -16.80
CA HIS A 129 6.90 -0.40 -16.39
C HIS A 129 7.57 0.86 -15.82
N THR A 130 7.10 2.05 -16.22
CA THR A 130 7.58 3.31 -15.66
C THR A 130 7.34 3.42 -14.16
N ASP A 131 6.34 2.72 -13.62
CA ASP A 131 5.97 2.78 -12.20
C ASP A 131 7.00 2.06 -11.32
N VAL A 132 7.69 1.06 -11.89
CA VAL A 132 8.67 0.22 -11.18
C VAL A 132 10.11 0.47 -11.63
N ALA A 133 10.34 1.27 -12.67
CA ALA A 133 11.67 1.53 -13.23
C ALA A 133 12.67 2.08 -12.21
N SER A 134 12.21 2.86 -11.22
CA SER A 134 13.05 3.40 -10.15
C SER A 134 13.67 2.31 -9.27
N LEU A 135 13.03 1.14 -9.15
CA LEU A 135 13.47 0.01 -8.33
C LEU A 135 14.71 -0.69 -8.90
N ILE A 136 14.96 -0.60 -10.22
CA ILE A 136 16.08 -1.26 -10.91
C ILE A 136 17.42 -0.91 -10.26
N SER A 137 17.61 0.37 -9.92
CA SER A 137 18.88 0.82 -9.35
C SER A 137 19.14 0.31 -7.93
N HIS A 138 18.08 0.03 -7.16
CA HIS A 138 18.16 -0.59 -5.83
C HIS A 138 18.36 -2.10 -5.97
N TYR A 139 17.67 -2.72 -6.92
CA TYR A 139 17.82 -4.14 -7.25
C TYR A 139 19.26 -4.48 -7.63
N GLN A 140 19.86 -3.71 -8.55
CA GLN A 140 21.25 -3.89 -9.00
C GLN A 140 22.28 -3.79 -7.87
N LYS A 141 21.97 -3.02 -6.82
CA LYS A 141 22.84 -2.85 -5.65
C LYS A 141 22.66 -3.94 -4.61
N GLY A 142 21.62 -4.78 -4.72
CA GLY A 142 21.24 -5.71 -3.66
C GLY A 142 20.80 -4.98 -2.39
N ASP A 143 20.08 -3.86 -2.53
CA ASP A 143 19.70 -2.95 -1.44
C ASP A 143 18.56 -3.55 -0.58
N ILE A 144 18.91 -4.54 0.26
CA ILE A 144 17.96 -5.28 1.10
C ILE A 144 17.22 -4.34 2.05
N ASP A 145 17.89 -3.31 2.59
CA ASP A 145 17.30 -2.35 3.52
C ASP A 145 16.18 -1.56 2.84
N PHE A 146 16.43 -1.08 1.62
CA PHE A 146 15.40 -0.42 0.82
C PHE A 146 14.19 -1.32 0.56
N PHE A 147 14.40 -2.58 0.16
CA PHE A 147 13.28 -3.50 -0.11
C PHE A 147 12.57 -3.96 1.17
N THR A 148 13.26 -3.98 2.31
CA THR A 148 12.64 -4.20 3.62
C THR A 148 11.71 -3.04 3.99
N GLU A 149 12.16 -1.80 3.82
CA GLU A 149 11.32 -0.61 4.01
C GLU A 149 10.12 -0.60 3.07
N LEU A 150 10.33 -0.92 1.79
CA LEU A 150 9.27 -0.99 0.81
C LEU A 150 8.25 -2.06 1.17
N TYR A 151 8.70 -3.28 1.49
CA TYR A 151 7.85 -4.40 1.87
C TYR A 151 6.98 -4.06 3.07
N LEU A 152 7.60 -3.64 4.18
CA LEU A 152 6.87 -3.32 5.42
C LEU A 152 5.88 -2.17 5.21
N GLY A 153 6.28 -1.13 4.47
CA GLY A 153 5.40 -0.03 4.11
C GLY A 153 4.18 -0.47 3.27
N MET A 154 4.40 -1.33 2.27
CA MET A 154 3.33 -1.83 1.40
C MET A 154 2.39 -2.79 2.15
N GLN A 155 2.91 -3.71 2.95
CA GLN A 155 2.11 -4.60 3.80
C GLN A 155 1.26 -3.82 4.80
N THR A 156 1.83 -2.80 5.45
CA THR A 156 1.08 -1.92 6.37
C THR A 156 -0.10 -1.27 5.65
N ILE A 157 0.10 -0.79 4.41
CA ILE A 157 -0.97 -0.20 3.60
C ILE A 157 -2.06 -1.22 3.29
N GLN A 158 -1.68 -2.42 2.86
CA GLN A 158 -2.63 -3.47 2.51
C GLN A 158 -3.48 -3.87 3.71
N PHE A 159 -2.87 -4.22 4.84
CA PHE A 159 -3.62 -4.61 6.04
C PHE A 159 -4.56 -3.48 6.51
N THR A 160 -4.11 -2.23 6.43
CA THR A 160 -4.97 -1.09 6.77
C THR A 160 -6.16 -0.95 5.82
N MET A 161 -5.95 -1.16 4.51
CA MET A 161 -7.03 -1.13 3.51
C MET A 161 -7.99 -2.30 3.68
N GLU A 162 -7.49 -3.49 4.00
CA GLU A 162 -8.31 -4.66 4.33
C GLU A 162 -9.22 -4.40 5.52
N SER A 163 -8.68 -3.90 6.63
CA SER A 163 -9.48 -3.52 7.80
C SER A 163 -10.52 -2.44 7.45
N LEU A 164 -10.15 -1.46 6.62
CA LEU A 164 -11.12 -0.46 6.16
C LEU A 164 -12.28 -1.10 5.38
N VAL A 165 -11.96 -1.99 4.44
CA VAL A 165 -12.93 -2.59 3.53
C VAL A 165 -13.84 -3.59 4.23
N TYR A 166 -13.29 -4.48 5.05
CA TYR A 166 -14.03 -5.61 5.59
C TYR A 166 -14.58 -5.39 6.99
N ASP A 167 -13.94 -4.55 7.82
CA ASP A 167 -14.36 -4.37 9.21
C ASP A 167 -15.05 -3.02 9.45
N ILE A 168 -14.50 -1.95 8.86
CA ILE A 168 -14.88 -0.58 9.21
C ILE A 168 -16.01 -0.05 8.32
N LEU A 169 -15.86 -0.10 6.99
CA LEU A 169 -16.87 0.41 6.07
C LEU A 169 -18.26 -0.23 6.22
N PRO A 170 -18.38 -1.54 6.47
CA PRO A 170 -19.69 -2.14 6.74
C PRO A 170 -20.38 -1.58 7.99
N SER A 171 -19.60 -1.12 8.97
CA SER A 171 -20.09 -0.60 10.25
C SER A 171 -20.26 0.92 10.27
N ASP A 172 -19.53 1.66 9.42
CA ASP A 172 -19.64 3.11 9.28
C ASP A 172 -19.72 3.55 7.80
N PRO A 173 -20.93 3.54 7.22
CA PRO A 173 -21.13 3.98 5.83
C PRO A 173 -20.83 5.46 5.59
N THR A 174 -20.74 6.30 6.64
CA THR A 174 -20.53 7.75 6.47
C THR A 174 -19.13 8.05 5.89
N LEU A 175 -18.18 7.15 6.13
CA LEU A 175 -16.83 7.20 5.60
C LEU A 175 -16.77 7.18 4.08
N ALA A 176 -17.79 6.65 3.40
CA ALA A 176 -17.84 6.61 1.94
C ALA A 176 -17.61 8.01 1.32
N SER A 177 -18.10 9.07 1.95
CA SER A 177 -17.92 10.46 1.49
C SER A 177 -16.46 10.95 1.50
N HIS A 178 -15.59 10.28 2.26
CA HIS A 178 -14.18 10.62 2.42
C HIS A 178 -13.25 9.81 1.51
N LEU A 179 -13.74 8.78 0.82
CA LEU A 179 -12.97 7.88 -0.05
C LEU A 179 -12.63 8.49 -1.43
N THR A 180 -12.19 9.75 -1.43
CA THR A 180 -11.73 10.44 -2.65
C THR A 180 -10.29 10.04 -2.99
N HIS A 181 -9.91 10.08 -4.27
CA HIS A 181 -8.52 9.88 -4.70
C HIS A 181 -7.50 10.66 -3.86
N LYS A 182 -7.79 11.94 -3.60
CA LYS A 182 -6.91 12.82 -2.82
C LYS A 182 -6.70 12.30 -1.40
N ASN A 183 -7.76 11.87 -0.74
CA ASN A 183 -7.68 11.37 0.63
C ASN A 183 -7.01 10.00 0.67
N ILE A 184 -7.31 9.09 -0.26
CA ILE A 184 -6.70 7.76 -0.32
C ILE A 184 -5.18 7.89 -0.56
N LEU A 185 -4.77 8.71 -1.53
CA LEU A 185 -3.34 8.95 -1.79
C LEU A 185 -2.63 9.53 -0.57
N ASN A 186 -3.21 10.55 0.06
CA ASN A 186 -2.62 11.13 1.27
C ASN A 186 -2.57 10.14 2.44
N TRP A 187 -3.57 9.27 2.55
CA TRP A 187 -3.67 8.24 3.59
C TRP A 187 -2.57 7.18 3.42
N ARG A 188 -2.35 6.69 2.19
CA ARG A 188 -1.22 5.80 1.86
C ARG A 188 0.13 6.42 2.21
N GLN A 189 0.32 7.70 1.90
CA GLN A 189 1.56 8.42 2.25
C GLN A 189 1.75 8.56 3.76
N ILE A 190 0.68 8.70 4.54
CA ILE A 190 0.75 8.73 6.01
C ILE A 190 1.22 7.37 6.53
N MET A 191 0.60 6.28 6.09
CA MET A 191 0.99 4.92 6.50
C MET A 191 2.42 4.61 6.13
N TYR A 192 2.82 4.89 4.88
CA TYR A 192 4.18 4.60 4.42
C TYR A 192 5.23 5.35 5.25
N LYS A 193 5.02 6.65 5.48
CA LYS A 193 5.93 7.46 6.33
C LYS A 193 5.95 6.97 7.77
N TYR A 194 4.81 6.55 8.29
CA TYR A 194 4.74 5.98 9.63
C TYR A 194 5.57 4.69 9.70
N SER A 195 5.42 3.78 8.74
CA SER A 195 6.20 2.55 8.67
C SER A 195 7.70 2.86 8.61
N GLN A 196 8.14 3.83 7.79
CA GLN A 196 9.55 4.24 7.74
C GLN A 196 10.09 4.73 9.09
N VAL A 197 9.32 5.55 9.81
CA VAL A 197 9.71 6.01 11.16
C VAL A 197 9.83 4.83 12.11
N ARG A 198 8.82 3.94 12.13
CA ARG A 198 8.82 2.77 13.00
C ARG A 198 9.97 1.80 12.70
N ILE A 199 10.31 1.61 11.43
CA ILE A 199 11.46 0.78 11.02
C ILE A 199 12.77 1.37 11.52
N SER A 200 12.94 2.70 11.47
CA SER A 200 14.13 3.36 12.00
C SER A 200 14.31 3.27 13.52
N GLU A 201 13.26 2.84 14.23
CA GLU A 201 13.26 2.63 15.68
C GLU A 201 13.56 1.16 16.08
N LEU A 202 13.61 0.24 15.12
CA LEU A 202 13.94 -1.19 15.32
C LEU A 202 15.46 -1.42 15.35
#